data_AF-A0AAF0T8X8-F1
#
_entry.id   AF-A0AAF0T8X8-F1
#
_cell.length_a   1.000
_cell.length_b   1.000
_cell.length_c   1.000
_cell.angle_alpha   90.00
_cell.angle_beta   90.00
_cell.angle_gamma   90.00
#
_symmetry.space_group_name_H-M   'P 1'
#
loop_
_entity.id
_entity.type
_entity.pdbx_description
1 polymer ?
#
loop_
_entity_poly.entity_id
_entity_poly.type
_entity_poly.pdbx_seq_one_letter_code
_entity_poly.pdbx_strand_id
1 'polypeptide(L)'
;MHIEKNICDSLLGTLLDVTGKSKDHVNSRYDLQEMGIRKELQPVQDDNGRVHMAKACFSMKPTEKKLFCTVLKNAKLPKGCVSNISRCEEVTDMKISSYKSHEAHFIMHYLLQIVVRKVLPKKVSMALIRLGNFFKVISSKVIRQADLDTMQSKINEIISDLEKIFPPSIFDIMVHLPIHLVNEIKLGGPTHLRWMYSTKRNLCFFKGLVRNRFHLEASILEGFVALERVNLCPRYLHAGVKTKFS
;
A
#
# COMPACT_ATOMS: atom_id res chain seq x y z
N MET A 1 -2.38 3.76 -8.27
CA MET A 1 -2.54 4.48 -6.97
C MET A 1 -3.64 3.91 -6.08
N HIS A 2 -4.94 4.07 -6.39
CA HIS A 2 -6.01 3.64 -5.45
C HIS A 2 -6.15 2.14 -5.32
N ILE A 3 -6.03 1.41 -6.44
CA ILE A 3 -5.98 -0.06 -6.48
C ILE A 3 -4.92 -0.57 -5.50
N GLU A 4 -3.68 -0.12 -5.68
CA GLU A 4 -2.56 -0.50 -4.83
C GLU A 4 -2.75 -0.16 -3.35
N LYS A 5 -3.28 1.04 -3.04
CA LYS A 5 -3.59 1.40 -1.64
C LYS A 5 -4.64 0.44 -1.05
N ASN A 6 -5.71 0.13 -1.76
CA ASN A 6 -6.78 -0.71 -1.25
C ASN A 6 -6.31 -2.16 -1.04
N ILE A 7 -5.47 -2.66 -1.94
CA ILE A 7 -4.80 -3.96 -1.77
C ILE A 7 -3.88 -3.94 -0.55
N CYS A 8 -3.06 -2.89 -0.39
CA CYS A 8 -2.20 -2.72 0.79
C CYS A 8 -3.03 -2.70 2.09
N ASP A 9 -4.13 -1.94 2.12
CA ASP A 9 -5.03 -1.84 3.28
C ASP A 9 -5.61 -3.22 3.65
N SER A 10 -6.09 -3.98 2.66
CA SER A 10 -6.64 -5.33 2.86
C SER A 10 -5.58 -6.32 3.34
N LEU A 11 -4.37 -6.28 2.77
CA LEU A 11 -3.26 -7.13 3.18
C LEU A 11 -2.80 -6.81 4.60
N LEU A 12 -2.56 -5.54 4.93
CA LEU A 12 -2.13 -5.14 6.26
C LEU A 12 -3.21 -5.43 7.32
N GLY A 13 -4.47 -5.13 7.01
CA GLY A 13 -5.59 -5.42 7.89
C GLY A 13 -5.72 -6.91 8.22
N THR A 14 -5.51 -7.77 7.21
CA THR A 14 -5.59 -9.22 7.36
C THR A 14 -4.37 -9.81 8.05
N LEU A 15 -3.15 -9.39 7.67
CA LEU A 15 -1.91 -9.92 8.25
C LEU A 15 -1.74 -9.53 9.73
N LEU A 16 -2.07 -8.29 10.08
CA LEU A 16 -1.97 -7.80 11.45
C LEU A 16 -3.19 -8.15 12.31
N ASP A 17 -4.22 -8.74 11.70
CA ASP A 17 -5.49 -9.09 12.36
C ASP A 17 -6.15 -7.88 13.02
N VAL A 18 -6.31 -6.81 12.24
CA VAL A 18 -6.87 -5.55 12.72
C VAL A 18 -8.38 -5.66 12.78
N THR A 19 -8.95 -5.46 13.97
CA THR A 19 -10.40 -5.49 14.20
C THR A 19 -11.14 -4.58 13.22
N GLY A 20 -12.15 -5.13 12.54
CA GLY A 20 -12.96 -4.43 11.54
C GLY A 20 -12.28 -4.18 10.18
N LYS A 21 -11.02 -4.60 10.00
CA LYS A 21 -10.29 -4.49 8.72
C LYS A 21 -9.76 -5.82 8.20
N SER A 22 -9.54 -6.80 9.08
CA SER A 22 -9.14 -8.14 8.67
C SER A 22 -10.19 -8.74 7.74
N LYS A 23 -9.72 -9.28 6.61
CA LYS A 23 -10.58 -10.06 5.71
C LYS A 23 -10.76 -11.49 6.22
N ASP A 24 -9.97 -11.92 7.20
CA ASP A 24 -10.10 -13.24 7.82
C ASP A 24 -11.04 -13.20 9.03
N HIS A 25 -12.34 -13.12 8.79
CA HIS A 25 -13.39 -13.07 9.82
C HIS A 25 -14.29 -14.32 9.79
N VAL A 26 -15.14 -14.50 10.81
CA VAL A 26 -16.00 -15.68 10.96
C VAL A 26 -16.82 -15.98 9.69
N ASN A 27 -17.51 -14.97 9.11
CA ASN A 27 -18.27 -15.19 7.87
C ASN A 27 -17.40 -15.69 6.72
N SER A 28 -16.18 -15.14 6.56
CA SER A 28 -15.26 -15.59 5.51
C SER A 28 -14.82 -17.04 5.69
N ARG A 29 -14.87 -17.59 6.91
CA ARG A 29 -14.62 -19.01 7.17
C ARG A 29 -15.85 -19.87 6.91
N TYR A 30 -17.06 -19.38 7.20
CA TYR A 30 -18.29 -20.05 6.77
C TYR A 30 -18.40 -20.12 5.24
N ASP A 31 -17.96 -19.08 4.52
CA ASP A 31 -17.87 -19.11 3.06
C ASP A 31 -16.98 -20.28 2.58
N LEU A 32 -15.86 -20.57 3.27
CA LEU A 32 -15.01 -21.73 2.95
C LEU A 32 -15.76 -23.06 3.15
N GLN A 33 -16.64 -23.13 4.15
CA GLN A 33 -17.47 -24.31 4.43
C GLN A 33 -18.52 -24.52 3.34
N GLU A 34 -19.25 -23.46 2.98
CA GLU A 34 -20.25 -23.49 1.91
C GLU A 34 -19.63 -23.87 0.56
N MET A 35 -18.44 -23.32 0.26
CA MET A 35 -17.68 -23.66 -0.94
C MET A 35 -17.03 -25.05 -0.90
N GLY A 36 -17.04 -25.75 0.24
CA GLY A 36 -16.44 -27.08 0.39
C GLY A 36 -14.92 -27.13 0.28
N ILE A 37 -14.22 -26.01 0.51
CA ILE A 37 -12.76 -25.88 0.38
C ILE A 37 -12.09 -25.67 1.74
N ARG A 38 -10.80 -26.04 1.83
CA ARG A 38 -9.94 -25.79 3.01
C ARG A 38 -10.59 -26.20 4.34
N LYS A 39 -10.98 -27.47 4.45
CA LYS A 39 -11.65 -28.04 5.62
C LYS A 39 -10.92 -27.73 6.93
N GLU A 40 -9.59 -27.65 6.88
CA GLU A 40 -8.72 -27.31 8.02
C GLU A 40 -8.90 -25.88 8.55
N LEU A 41 -9.51 -24.98 7.77
CA LEU A 41 -9.77 -23.58 8.15
C LEU A 41 -11.25 -23.30 8.44
N GLN A 42 -12.14 -24.27 8.22
CA GLN A 42 -13.57 -24.08 8.45
C GLN A 42 -13.88 -23.91 9.95
N PRO A 43 -14.94 -23.18 10.31
CA PRO A 43 -15.32 -22.98 11.70
C PRO A 43 -15.71 -24.31 12.36
N VAL A 44 -15.24 -24.53 13.59
CA VAL A 44 -15.66 -25.67 14.42
C VAL A 44 -16.53 -25.13 15.54
N GLN A 45 -17.69 -25.74 15.76
CA GLN A 45 -18.53 -25.42 16.91
C GLN A 45 -18.28 -26.44 18.02
N ASP A 46 -18.01 -25.92 19.21
CA ASP A 46 -17.96 -26.73 20.43
C ASP A 46 -19.38 -27.06 20.91
N ASP A 47 -19.51 -28.02 21.83
CA ASP A 47 -20.78 -28.43 22.46
C ASP A 47 -21.55 -27.27 23.11
N ASN A 48 -20.85 -26.18 23.45
CA ASN A 48 -21.41 -24.95 24.01
C ASN A 48 -21.86 -23.92 22.96
N GLY A 49 -21.86 -24.27 21.67
CA GLY A 49 -22.21 -23.37 20.55
C GLY A 49 -21.19 -22.28 20.26
N ARG A 50 -19.99 -22.34 20.86
CA ARG A 50 -18.90 -21.39 20.58
C ARG A 50 -18.20 -21.75 19.28
N VAL A 51 -17.94 -20.74 18.44
CA VAL A 51 -17.28 -20.91 17.15
C VAL A 51 -15.77 -20.70 17.30
N HIS A 52 -15.01 -21.72 16.94
CA HIS A 52 -13.54 -21.73 16.98
C HIS A 52 -12.97 -21.66 15.56
N MET A 53 -11.97 -20.79 15.36
CA MET A 53 -11.28 -20.61 14.08
C MET A 53 -9.83 -21.11 14.19
N ALA A 54 -9.45 -22.03 13.30
CA ALA A 54 -8.06 -22.43 13.16
C ALA A 54 -7.20 -21.28 12.60
N LYS A 55 -5.96 -21.17 13.10
CA LYS A 55 -5.00 -20.17 12.62
C LYS A 55 -4.63 -20.46 11.17
N ALA A 56 -4.81 -19.47 10.31
CA ALA A 56 -4.37 -19.57 8.92
C ALA A 56 -2.85 -19.54 8.80
N CYS A 57 -2.32 -20.02 7.68
CA CYS A 57 -0.87 -20.05 7.41
C CYS A 57 -0.21 -18.65 7.34
N PHE A 58 -1.01 -17.59 7.20
CA PHE A 58 -0.56 -16.20 7.22
C PHE A 58 -0.74 -15.51 8.59
N SER A 59 -1.21 -16.23 9.61
CA SER A 59 -1.38 -15.70 10.96
C SER A 59 -0.02 -15.54 11.65
N MET A 60 0.23 -14.35 12.19
CA MET A 60 1.47 -14.01 12.90
C MET A 60 1.29 -14.08 14.42
N LYS A 61 2.32 -14.54 15.12
CA LYS A 61 2.45 -14.43 16.58
C LYS A 61 2.60 -12.95 16.99
N PRO A 62 2.27 -12.58 18.24
CA PRO A 62 2.45 -11.20 18.72
C PRO A 62 3.89 -10.66 18.55
N THR A 63 4.90 -11.52 18.73
CA THR A 63 6.31 -11.15 18.52
C THR A 63 6.63 -10.86 17.05
N GLU A 64 6.05 -11.63 16.14
CA GLU A 64 6.17 -11.43 14.69
C GLU A 64 5.45 -10.16 14.24
N LYS A 65 4.24 -9.89 14.76
CA LYS A 65 3.52 -8.62 14.53
C LYS A 65 4.32 -7.41 15.03
N LYS A 66 4.89 -7.51 16.24
CA LYS A 66 5.76 -6.44 16.78
C LYS A 66 6.98 -6.20 15.91
N LEU A 67 7.63 -7.26 15.43
CA LEU A 67 8.74 -7.15 14.48
C LEU A 67 8.29 -6.50 13.17
N PHE A 68 7.13 -6.90 12.64
CA PHE A 68 6.54 -6.36 11.42
C PHE A 68 6.42 -4.83 11.50
N CYS A 69 5.74 -4.31 12.52
CA CYS A 69 5.57 -2.87 12.70
C CYS A 69 6.92 -2.18 13.00
N THR A 70 7.78 -2.77 13.83
CA THR A 70 9.08 -2.16 14.18
C THR A 70 9.96 -1.91 12.96
N VAL A 71 9.98 -2.83 11.99
CA VAL A 71 10.76 -2.64 10.75
C VAL A 71 10.18 -1.49 9.92
N LEU A 72 8.85 -1.38 9.82
CA LEU A 72 8.18 -0.32 9.07
C LEU A 72 8.40 1.05 9.74
N LYS A 73 8.27 1.13 11.06
CA LYS A 73 8.57 2.33 11.85
C LYS A 73 9.99 2.86 11.66
N ASN A 74 10.96 1.95 11.65
CA ASN A 74 12.38 2.30 11.63
C ASN A 74 12.94 2.43 10.20
N ALA A 75 12.10 2.25 9.18
CA ALA A 75 12.50 2.37 7.78
C ALA A 75 12.95 3.80 7.46
N LYS A 76 14.26 3.97 7.17
CA LYS A 76 14.81 5.23 6.67
C LYS A 76 14.70 5.26 5.15
N LEU A 77 13.93 6.21 4.62
CA LEU A 77 13.71 6.39 3.19
C LEU A 77 14.37 7.68 2.68
N PRO A 78 14.73 7.74 1.38
CA PRO A 78 15.31 8.95 0.80
C PRO A 78 14.38 10.17 0.97
N LYS A 79 14.98 11.33 1.24
CA LYS A 79 14.26 12.59 1.44
C LYS A 79 13.35 12.90 0.24
N GLY A 80 12.10 13.26 0.51
CA GLY A 80 11.12 13.64 -0.53
C GLY A 80 10.36 12.49 -1.19
N CYS A 81 10.68 11.24 -0.84
CA CYS A 81 9.98 10.06 -1.39
C CYS A 81 8.63 9.79 -0.71
N VAL A 82 8.61 9.80 0.63
CA VAL A 82 7.46 9.45 1.47
C VAL A 82 7.41 10.37 2.68
N SER A 83 6.22 10.59 3.25
CA SER A 83 6.15 11.20 4.58
C SER A 83 6.70 10.24 5.65
N ASN A 84 6.92 10.72 6.86
CA ASN A 84 7.51 9.88 7.89
C ASN A 84 6.54 8.74 8.29
N ILE A 85 6.84 7.50 7.85
CA ILE A 85 6.03 6.29 8.09
C ILE A 85 5.88 6.02 9.59
N SER A 86 6.84 6.43 10.42
CA SER A 86 6.75 6.28 11.88
C SER A 86 5.56 7.02 12.49
N ARG A 87 4.92 7.95 11.76
CA ARG A 87 3.70 8.67 12.18
C ARG A 87 2.41 7.90 11.88
N CYS A 88 2.50 6.84 11.08
CA CYS A 88 1.37 6.04 10.63
C CYS A 88 1.17 4.78 11.49
N GLU A 89 1.78 4.73 12.67
CA GLU A 89 1.75 3.54 13.52
C GLU A 89 1.36 3.87 14.95
N GLU A 90 0.52 3.00 15.49
CA GLU A 90 0.16 2.96 16.90
C GLU A 90 0.79 1.68 17.45
N VAL A 91 1.98 1.84 18.06
CA VAL A 91 2.84 0.72 18.47
C VAL A 91 2.19 -0.15 19.55
N THR A 92 1.28 0.42 20.34
CA THR A 92 0.49 -0.30 21.36
C THR A 92 -0.47 -1.31 20.73
N ASP A 93 -1.02 -0.98 19.56
CA ASP A 93 -2.11 -1.72 18.93
C ASP A 93 -1.64 -2.67 17.82
N MET A 94 -0.33 -2.75 17.57
CA MET A 94 0.27 -3.51 16.46
C MET A 94 -0.41 -3.21 15.12
N LYS A 95 -0.82 -1.96 14.94
CA LYS A 95 -1.64 -1.50 13.82
C LYS A 95 -0.94 -0.39 13.06
N ILE A 96 -1.08 -0.46 11.75
CA ILE A 96 -0.62 0.58 10.82
C ILE A 96 -1.87 1.30 10.33
N SER A 97 -1.98 2.58 10.67
CA SER A 97 -3.14 3.41 10.39
C SER A 97 -2.71 4.76 9.81
N SER A 98 -3.64 5.51 9.24
CA SER A 98 -3.40 6.92 8.89
C SER A 98 -2.28 7.18 7.85
N TYR A 99 -1.90 6.20 7.04
CA TYR A 99 -0.99 6.38 5.90
C TYR A 99 -1.76 6.73 4.61
N LYS A 100 -1.10 7.43 3.68
CA LYS A 100 -1.70 7.82 2.39
C LYS A 100 -1.23 6.86 1.29
N SER A 101 -1.72 7.09 0.07
CA SER A 101 -1.39 6.26 -1.08
C SER A 101 0.10 6.23 -1.44
N HIS A 102 0.90 7.23 -1.02
CA HIS A 102 2.34 7.25 -1.26
C HIS A 102 3.07 6.29 -0.31
N GLU A 103 2.70 6.29 0.97
CA GLU A 103 3.23 5.37 1.97
C GLU A 103 2.83 3.93 1.61
N ALA A 104 1.57 3.70 1.24
CA ALA A 104 1.07 2.39 0.80
C ALA A 104 1.91 1.82 -0.34
N HIS A 105 2.25 2.68 -1.30
CA HIS A 105 3.08 2.34 -2.45
C HIS A 105 4.48 1.87 -2.03
N PHE A 106 5.13 2.60 -1.12
CA PHE A 106 6.44 2.20 -0.61
C PHE A 106 6.39 0.94 0.25
N ILE A 107 5.32 0.76 1.02
CA ILE A 107 5.09 -0.47 1.79
C ILE A 107 5.01 -1.65 0.83
N MET A 108 4.13 -1.61 -0.17
CA MET A 108 3.95 -2.71 -1.14
C MET A 108 5.21 -3.00 -1.95
N HIS A 109 5.89 -1.96 -2.45
CA HIS A 109 7.03 -2.09 -3.35
C HIS A 109 8.32 -2.52 -2.69
N TYR A 110 8.50 -2.22 -1.40
CA TYR A 110 9.80 -2.36 -0.75
C TYR A 110 9.66 -2.99 0.62
N LEU A 111 8.93 -2.35 1.53
CA LEU A 111 9.02 -2.69 2.94
C LEU A 111 8.32 -4.02 3.29
N LEU A 112 7.15 -4.26 2.71
CA LEU A 112 6.40 -5.50 2.87
C LEU A 112 7.26 -6.68 2.44
N GLN A 113 7.96 -6.57 1.30
CA GLN A 113 8.80 -7.63 0.75
C GLN A 113 9.97 -8.03 1.65
N ILE A 114 10.46 -7.10 2.47
CA ILE A 114 11.55 -7.34 3.42
C ILE A 114 10.99 -8.04 4.66
N VAL A 115 9.94 -7.48 5.24
CA VAL A 115 9.36 -7.94 6.50
C VAL A 115 8.78 -9.35 6.37
N VAL A 116 8.00 -9.62 5.32
CA VAL A 116 7.30 -10.91 5.16
C VAL A 116 8.25 -12.09 5.06
N ARG A 117 9.51 -11.90 4.65
CA ARG A 117 10.53 -12.97 4.61
C ARG A 117 10.89 -13.49 6.00
N LYS A 118 10.78 -12.65 7.02
CA LYS A 118 11.20 -12.98 8.38
C LYS A 118 10.05 -13.48 9.25
N VAL A 119 8.83 -13.00 8.99
CA VAL A 119 7.65 -13.24 9.85
C VAL A 119 6.65 -14.26 9.30
N LEU A 120 6.67 -14.57 8.00
CA LEU A 120 5.69 -15.44 7.37
C LEU A 120 6.36 -16.68 6.74
N PRO A 121 5.61 -17.78 6.56
CA PRO A 121 6.12 -18.96 5.85
C PRO A 121 6.49 -18.64 4.40
N LYS A 122 7.51 -19.33 3.87
CA LYS A 122 8.05 -19.11 2.52
C LYS A 122 6.98 -19.02 1.43
N LYS A 123 5.96 -19.88 1.47
CA LYS A 123 4.84 -19.89 0.50
C LYS A 123 4.08 -18.55 0.49
N VAL A 124 3.76 -18.03 1.67
CA VAL A 124 3.05 -16.74 1.84
C VAL A 124 3.95 -15.58 1.46
N SER A 125 5.19 -15.56 1.95
CA SER A 125 6.15 -14.51 1.65
C SER A 125 6.41 -14.39 0.15
N MET A 126 6.57 -15.51 -0.55
CA MET A 126 6.82 -15.50 -1.99
C MET A 126 5.66 -14.90 -2.78
N ALA A 127 4.41 -15.25 -2.46
CA ALA A 127 3.24 -14.66 -3.12
C ALA A 127 3.17 -13.13 -2.93
N LEU A 128 3.38 -12.66 -1.70
CA LEU A 128 3.39 -11.22 -1.38
C LEU A 128 4.56 -10.48 -2.04
N ILE A 129 5.75 -11.09 -2.10
CA ILE A 129 6.92 -10.52 -2.79
C ILE A 129 6.68 -10.43 -4.29
N ARG A 130 6.10 -11.47 -4.91
CA ARG A 130 5.76 -11.45 -6.35
C ARG A 130 4.76 -10.33 -6.65
N LEU A 131 3.73 -10.17 -5.82
CA LEU A 131 2.75 -9.09 -5.95
C LEU A 131 3.40 -7.70 -5.84
N GLY A 132 4.23 -7.48 -4.80
CA GLY A 132 4.96 -6.22 -4.63
C GLY A 132 5.90 -5.92 -5.80
N ASN A 133 6.58 -6.94 -6.34
CA ASN A 133 7.44 -6.80 -7.52
C ASN A 133 6.65 -6.48 -8.78
N PHE A 134 5.46 -7.05 -8.97
CA PHE A 134 4.58 -6.69 -10.07
C PHE A 134 4.24 -5.19 -10.03
N PHE A 135 3.76 -4.68 -8.89
CA PHE A 135 3.47 -3.26 -8.72
C PHE A 135 4.70 -2.38 -8.95
N LYS A 136 5.87 -2.82 -8.48
CA LYS A 136 7.15 -2.14 -8.70
C LYS A 136 7.50 -2.02 -10.19
N VAL A 137 7.33 -3.09 -10.96
CA VAL A 137 7.66 -3.10 -12.39
C VAL A 137 6.70 -2.23 -13.19
N ILE A 138 5.38 -2.33 -12.96
CA ILE A 138 4.41 -1.50 -13.69
C ILE A 138 4.55 -0.01 -13.39
N SER A 139 5.15 0.34 -12.25
CA SER A 139 5.42 1.72 -11.83
C SER A 139 6.78 2.24 -12.29
N SER A 140 7.53 1.43 -13.05
CA SER A 140 8.81 1.85 -13.61
C SER A 140 8.63 3.02 -14.58
N LYS A 141 9.68 3.84 -14.68
CA LYS A 141 9.77 4.91 -15.68
C LYS A 141 9.79 4.35 -17.10
N VAL A 142 10.40 3.19 -17.29
CA VAL A 142 10.57 2.53 -18.58
C VAL A 142 10.07 1.10 -18.47
N ILE A 143 9.19 0.72 -19.40
CA ILE A 143 8.62 -0.62 -19.52
C ILE A 143 8.83 -1.07 -20.95
N ARG A 144 9.48 -2.22 -21.16
CA ARG A 144 9.71 -2.78 -22.49
C ARG A 144 8.43 -3.48 -22.97
N GLN A 145 8.03 -3.23 -24.20
CA GLN A 145 6.82 -3.84 -24.76
C GLN A 145 6.89 -5.37 -24.78
N ALA A 146 8.07 -5.94 -25.09
CA ALA A 146 8.30 -7.39 -25.08
C ALA A 146 8.05 -8.06 -23.72
N ASP A 147 8.16 -7.31 -22.61
CA ASP A 147 7.93 -7.86 -21.27
C ASP A 147 6.44 -7.88 -20.89
N LEU A 148 5.57 -7.17 -21.64
CA LEU A 148 4.16 -6.98 -21.27
C LEU A 148 3.38 -8.30 -21.23
N ASP A 149 3.54 -9.17 -22.21
CA ASP A 149 2.84 -10.46 -22.23
C ASP A 149 3.29 -11.36 -21.08
N THR A 150 4.58 -11.37 -20.79
CA THR A 150 5.12 -12.10 -19.62
C THR A 150 4.58 -11.53 -18.31
N MET A 151 4.42 -10.21 -18.20
CA MET A 151 3.82 -9.59 -17.01
C MET A 151 2.35 -9.94 -16.85
N GLN A 152 1.59 -10.03 -17.96
CA GLN A 152 0.19 -10.46 -17.93
C GLN A 152 0.07 -11.90 -17.39
N SER A 153 0.88 -12.82 -17.89
CA SER A 153 0.90 -14.20 -17.38
C SER A 153 1.29 -14.24 -15.90
N LYS A 154 2.31 -13.47 -15.50
CA LYS A 154 2.76 -13.40 -14.11
C LYS A 154 1.69 -12.89 -13.15
N ILE A 155 0.91 -11.87 -13.51
CA ILE A 155 -0.12 -11.36 -12.59
C ILE A 155 -1.27 -12.37 -12.43
N ASN A 156 -1.63 -13.09 -13.49
CA ASN A 156 -2.63 -14.16 -13.41
C ASN A 156 -2.17 -15.24 -12.41
N GLU A 157 -0.92 -15.71 -12.52
CA GLU A 157 -0.36 -16.66 -11.56
C GLU A 157 -0.29 -16.12 -10.13
N ILE A 158 0.09 -14.85 -9.96
CA ILE A 158 0.18 -14.22 -8.64
C ILE A 158 -1.18 -14.20 -7.96
N ILE A 159 -2.24 -13.85 -8.68
CA ILE A 159 -3.59 -13.84 -8.12
C ILE A 159 -4.03 -15.25 -7.74
N SER A 160 -3.80 -16.24 -8.61
CA SER A 160 -4.08 -17.65 -8.28
C SER A 160 -3.28 -18.16 -7.07
N ASP A 161 -2.04 -17.71 -6.88
CA ASP A 161 -1.25 -18.04 -5.68
C ASP A 161 -1.84 -17.40 -4.43
N LEU A 162 -2.29 -16.14 -4.50
CA LEU A 162 -2.96 -15.47 -3.40
C LEU A 162 -4.30 -16.17 -3.07
N GLU A 163 -5.06 -16.59 -4.09
CA GLU A 163 -6.35 -17.30 -3.94
C GLU A 163 -6.22 -18.66 -3.28
N LYS A 164 -5.01 -19.24 -3.25
CA LYS A 164 -4.70 -20.45 -2.49
C LYS A 164 -4.34 -20.18 -1.04
N ILE A 165 -4.02 -18.93 -0.69
CA ILE A 165 -3.49 -18.55 0.62
C ILE A 165 -4.55 -17.84 1.45
N PHE A 166 -5.19 -16.83 0.89
CA PHE A 166 -6.13 -15.95 1.60
C PHE A 166 -7.58 -16.41 1.43
N PRO A 167 -8.50 -16.03 2.36
CA PRO A 167 -9.93 -16.32 2.22
C PRO A 167 -10.56 -15.51 1.07
N PRO A 168 -11.69 -15.98 0.49
CA PRO A 168 -12.40 -15.30 -0.60
C PRO A 168 -12.72 -13.83 -0.34
N SER A 169 -12.98 -13.46 0.91
CA SER A 169 -13.25 -12.09 1.38
C SER A 169 -12.16 -11.06 1.06
N ILE A 170 -10.90 -11.49 0.85
CA ILE A 170 -9.84 -10.56 0.41
C ILE A 170 -10.01 -10.17 -1.05
N PHE A 171 -10.60 -11.04 -1.87
CA PHE A 171 -10.74 -10.89 -3.32
C PHE A 171 -11.94 -10.02 -3.68
N ASP A 172 -11.93 -8.78 -3.16
CA ASP A 172 -12.83 -7.75 -3.66
C ASP A 172 -12.38 -7.24 -5.03
N ILE A 173 -13.20 -6.39 -5.66
CA ILE A 173 -12.94 -5.86 -7.00
C ILE A 173 -11.54 -5.26 -7.12
N MET A 174 -10.99 -4.65 -6.06
CA MET A 174 -9.69 -4.00 -6.10
C MET A 174 -8.54 -5.01 -6.21
N VAL A 175 -8.68 -6.22 -5.66
CA VAL A 175 -7.66 -7.27 -5.78
C VAL A 175 -7.66 -7.93 -7.16
N HIS A 176 -8.78 -7.88 -7.90
CA HIS A 176 -8.86 -8.39 -9.26
C HIS A 176 -8.39 -7.39 -10.33
N LEU A 177 -8.54 -6.08 -10.10
CA LEU A 177 -8.11 -5.04 -11.06
C LEU A 177 -6.66 -5.14 -11.57
N PRO A 178 -5.66 -5.65 -10.82
CA PRO A 178 -4.29 -5.83 -11.31
C PRO A 178 -4.17 -6.61 -12.62
N ILE A 179 -5.08 -7.55 -12.91
CA ILE A 179 -5.05 -8.28 -14.20
C ILE A 179 -5.26 -7.37 -15.40
N HIS A 180 -5.96 -6.25 -15.23
CA HIS A 180 -6.26 -5.32 -16.31
C HIS A 180 -5.16 -4.26 -16.50
N LEU A 181 -4.27 -4.08 -15.51
CA LEU A 181 -3.26 -3.01 -15.54
C LEU A 181 -2.27 -3.18 -16.69
N VAL A 182 -1.93 -4.42 -17.08
CA VAL A 182 -1.01 -4.64 -18.19
C VAL A 182 -1.65 -4.23 -19.52
N ASN A 183 -2.93 -4.53 -19.73
CA ASN A 183 -3.68 -4.06 -20.89
C ASN A 183 -3.82 -2.53 -20.89
N GLU A 184 -4.07 -1.92 -19.73
CA GLU A 184 -4.05 -0.46 -19.61
C GLU A 184 -2.69 0.14 -20.00
N ILE A 185 -1.57 -0.52 -19.68
CA ILE A 185 -0.22 -0.08 -20.06
C ILE A 185 0.02 -0.25 -21.57
N LYS A 186 -0.45 -1.35 -22.17
CA LYS A 186 -0.39 -1.56 -23.62
C LYS A 186 -1.09 -0.43 -24.38
N LEU A 187 -2.27 -0.01 -23.90
CA LEU A 187 -3.09 1.01 -24.55
C LEU A 187 -2.65 2.44 -24.24
N GLY A 188 -2.33 2.74 -22.98
CA GLY A 188 -2.09 4.12 -22.52
C GLY A 188 -0.66 4.42 -22.08
N GLY A 189 0.28 3.51 -22.31
CA GLY A 189 1.68 3.68 -21.93
C GLY A 189 1.96 3.56 -20.41
N PRO A 190 3.16 3.94 -19.96
CA PRO A 190 3.60 3.77 -18.58
C PRO A 190 2.66 4.38 -17.54
N THR A 191 2.43 3.66 -16.45
CA THR A 191 1.45 4.06 -15.42
C THR A 191 1.82 5.35 -14.69
N HIS A 192 3.13 5.60 -14.49
CA HIS A 192 3.61 6.73 -13.69
C HIS A 192 3.22 8.10 -14.26
N LEU A 193 2.96 8.20 -15.57
CA LEU A 193 2.49 9.43 -16.24
C LEU A 193 1.00 9.66 -16.04
N ARG A 194 0.22 8.60 -15.84
CA ARG A 194 -1.25 8.64 -15.73
C ARG A 194 -1.74 8.63 -14.29
N TRP A 195 -0.85 8.39 -13.34
CA TRP A 195 -1.20 8.36 -11.94
C TRP A 195 -1.40 9.76 -11.35
N MET A 196 -2.45 9.89 -10.56
CA MET A 196 -2.83 11.14 -9.87
C MET A 196 -1.89 11.56 -8.73
N TYR A 197 -0.73 10.93 -8.57
CA TYR A 197 0.21 11.26 -7.49
C TYR A 197 0.74 12.69 -7.62
N SER A 198 1.17 13.10 -8.82
CA SER A 198 1.67 14.46 -9.07
C SER A 198 0.56 15.49 -8.82
N THR A 199 -0.61 15.25 -9.41
CA THR A 199 -1.78 16.12 -9.26
C THR A 199 -2.20 16.29 -7.81
N LYS A 200 -2.30 15.19 -7.04
CA LYS A 200 -2.65 15.25 -5.61
C LYS A 200 -1.61 15.99 -4.79
N ARG A 201 -0.32 15.87 -5.12
CA ARG A 201 0.76 16.61 -4.46
C ARG A 201 0.66 18.11 -4.73
N ASN A 202 0.42 18.50 -5.97
CA ASN A 202 0.23 19.89 -6.35
C ASN A 202 -1.01 20.50 -5.68
N LEU A 203 -2.14 19.79 -5.68
CA LEU A 203 -3.35 20.24 -4.98
C LEU A 203 -3.14 20.36 -3.47
N CYS A 204 -2.37 19.45 -2.85
CA CYS A 204 -2.01 19.56 -1.43
C CYS A 204 -1.16 20.80 -1.14
N PHE A 205 -0.23 21.13 -2.05
CA PHE A 205 0.57 22.34 -1.97
C PHE A 205 -0.30 23.60 -2.09
N PHE A 206 -1.15 23.70 -3.11
CA PHE A 206 -2.05 24.83 -3.29
C PHE A 206 -3.03 25.00 -2.12
N LYS A 207 -3.54 23.90 -1.57
CA LYS A 207 -4.38 23.93 -0.37
C LYS A 207 -3.67 24.58 0.83
N GLY A 208 -2.35 24.44 0.94
CA GLY A 208 -1.56 25.09 1.98
C GLY A 208 -1.39 26.61 1.79
N LEU A 209 -1.64 27.12 0.59
CA LEU A 209 -1.59 28.55 0.28
C LEU A 209 -2.91 29.27 0.58
N VAL A 210 -4.02 28.54 0.70
CA VAL A 210 -5.35 29.12 0.97
C VAL A 210 -5.40 29.72 2.38
N ARG A 211 -5.49 31.04 2.46
CA ARG A 211 -5.74 31.85 3.67
C ARG A 211 -7.17 32.37 3.74
N ASN A 212 -7.78 32.64 2.59
CA ASN A 212 -9.18 33.04 2.48
C ASN A 212 -9.98 32.01 1.67
N ARG A 213 -10.97 31.37 2.30
CA ARG A 213 -11.84 30.37 1.64
C ARG A 213 -12.96 30.99 0.80
N PHE A 214 -13.30 32.27 1.01
CA PHE A 214 -14.29 32.97 0.20
C PHE A 214 -13.74 33.38 -1.17
N HIS A 215 -12.41 33.51 -1.28
CA HIS A 215 -11.71 33.86 -2.53
C HIS A 215 -10.52 32.91 -2.75
N LEU A 216 -10.83 31.64 -3.06
CA LEU A 216 -9.84 30.56 -3.19
C LEU A 216 -8.73 30.88 -4.21
N GLU A 217 -9.11 31.29 -5.42
CA GLU A 217 -8.15 31.53 -6.51
C GLU A 217 -7.20 32.69 -6.20
N ALA A 218 -7.76 33.82 -5.76
CA ALA A 218 -6.97 34.99 -5.36
C ALA A 218 -6.03 34.65 -4.19
N SER A 219 -6.50 33.88 -3.21
CA SER A 219 -5.70 33.47 -2.07
C SER A 219 -4.55 32.53 -2.45
N ILE A 220 -4.77 31.62 -3.41
CA ILE A 220 -3.72 30.74 -3.93
C ILE A 220 -2.69 31.58 -4.72
N LEU A 221 -3.15 32.49 -5.58
CA LEU A 221 -2.29 33.36 -6.38
C LEU A 221 -1.37 34.21 -5.50
N GLU A 222 -1.93 34.87 -4.49
CA GLU A 222 -1.18 35.70 -3.55
C GLU A 222 -0.10 34.89 -2.81
N GLY A 223 -0.48 33.73 -2.26
CA GLY A 223 0.44 32.84 -1.57
C GLY A 223 1.53 32.29 -2.49
N PHE A 224 1.21 32.03 -3.76
CA PHE A 224 2.17 31.55 -4.76
C PHE A 224 3.18 32.64 -5.13
N VAL A 225 2.72 33.86 -5.40
CA VAL A 225 3.59 35.02 -5.70
C VAL A 225 4.53 35.32 -4.53
N ALA A 226 4.02 35.27 -3.29
CA ALA A 226 4.84 35.43 -2.10
C ALA A 226 5.94 34.35 -2.01
N LEU A 227 5.60 33.09 -2.29
CA LEU A 227 6.55 31.99 -2.28
C LEU A 227 7.61 32.14 -3.39
N GLU A 228 7.23 32.54 -4.60
CA GLU A 228 8.17 32.78 -5.69
C GLU A 228 9.17 33.89 -5.35
N ARG A 229 8.69 35.00 -4.79
CA ARG A 229 9.57 36.08 -4.32
C ARG A 229 10.59 35.56 -3.29
N VAL A 230 10.13 34.80 -2.29
CA VAL A 230 11.02 34.22 -1.28
C VAL A 230 12.00 33.20 -1.88
N ASN A 231 11.57 32.39 -2.85
CA ASN A 231 12.44 31.43 -3.54
C ASN A 231 13.47 32.13 -4.46
N LEU A 232 13.15 33.32 -4.96
CA LEU A 232 14.04 34.13 -5.80
C LEU A 232 15.13 34.83 -4.98
N CYS A 233 14.81 35.30 -3.77
CA CYS A 233 15.75 36.01 -2.88
C CYS A 233 17.11 35.30 -2.71
N PRO A 234 17.18 33.96 -2.45
CA PRO A 234 18.42 33.20 -2.40
C PRO A 234 19.42 33.43 -3.54
N ARG A 235 18.94 33.73 -4.76
CA ARG A 235 19.82 33.95 -5.92
C ARG A 235 20.64 35.23 -5.82
N TYR A 236 20.23 36.16 -4.97
CA TYR A 236 20.89 37.45 -4.75
C TYR A 236 21.60 37.52 -3.40
N LEU A 237 21.54 36.46 -2.58
CA LEU A 237 22.22 36.40 -1.29
C LEU A 237 23.63 35.84 -1.45
N HIS A 238 24.55 36.29 -0.58
CA HIS A 238 25.93 35.82 -0.56
C HIS A 238 26.00 34.30 -0.30
N ALA A 239 26.98 33.61 -0.90
CA ALA A 239 27.11 32.14 -0.86
C ALA A 239 27.19 31.52 0.55
N GLY A 240 27.50 32.33 1.58
CA GLY A 240 27.54 31.90 2.98
C GLY A 240 26.17 31.84 3.68
N VAL A 241 25.11 32.34 3.05
CA VAL A 241 23.76 32.35 3.64
C VAL A 241 23.10 30.99 3.40
N LYS A 242 22.69 30.34 4.49
CA LYS A 242 21.88 29.12 4.41
C LYS A 242 20.49 29.48 3.88
N THR A 243 20.09 28.85 2.80
CA THR A 243 18.80 29.05 2.16
C THR A 243 18.04 27.73 2.10
N LYS A 244 16.80 27.75 1.63
CA LYS A 244 16.03 26.52 1.43
C LYS A 244 16.68 25.54 0.43
N PHE A 245 17.57 26.05 -0.43
CA PHE A 245 18.24 25.29 -1.49
C PHE A 245 19.68 24.90 -1.15
N SER A 246 20.21 25.36 0.00
CA SER A 246 21.59 25.11 0.47
C SER A 246 21.64 24.48 1.86
#